data_AF-A0A939B684-F1
#
_entry.id   AF-A0A939B684-F1
#
_cell.length_a   1.000
_cell.length_b   1.000
_cell.length_c   1.000
_cell.angle_alpha   90.00
_cell.angle_beta   90.00
_cell.angle_gamma   90.00
#
_symmetry.space_group_name_H-M   'P 1'
#
loop_
_entity.id
_entity.type
_entity.pdbx_description
1 polymer ?
#
loop_
_entity_poly.entity_id
_entity_poly.type
_entity_poly.pdbx_seq_one_letter_code
_entity_poly.pdbx_strand_id
1 'polypeptide(L)'
;MASGTNPSSASSGQAAIDRFAEMMIRRMEQMKASDWKKGWIGGASGYAGLPQNVGGRNYSGSNSFFLQLHTAANGYDLPVYLTFKQAHNLKAHVLKGEKAFPVVYWDMMVKDKDGKRISSDEYRAMTKEERKDMEVIPFVKAFPVYNVAQTNLAEVQPERMQKLMDRFRLPELRDTEGMYAHAALDRMIETQGWVCPIQADKRVDGAYYSPGQDIVVLPMKAQFNIGSTPDEIYRGGMEFYSTMLHEMAHSTMTPQRLNRDGMGRFGDPKYAKEELVAELTAAMISHSMGFDQKVTDNSAAYLDSWIGVLKQEPKFIVSVMADVNRASDMILDHVD
;
A
#
# COMPACT_ATOMS: atom_id res chain seq x y z
N MET A 1 5.66 -31.09 -38.26
CA MET A 1 6.84 -30.52 -37.58
C MET A 1 6.98 -29.10 -38.08
N ALA A 2 6.78 -28.01 -37.34
CA ALA A 2 6.60 -27.80 -35.91
C ALA A 2 5.45 -26.78 -35.73
N SER A 3 4.49 -27.09 -34.85
CA SER A 3 3.48 -26.15 -34.39
C SER A 3 4.15 -25.23 -33.36
N GLY A 4 4.52 -24.03 -33.79
CA GLY A 4 4.92 -22.97 -32.87
C GLY A 4 3.75 -22.62 -31.96
N THR A 5 3.88 -22.94 -30.68
CA THR A 5 3.00 -22.43 -29.63
C THR A 5 3.21 -20.93 -29.54
N ASN A 6 2.26 -20.16 -30.07
CA ASN A 6 2.19 -18.72 -29.78
C ASN A 6 2.12 -18.54 -28.25
N PRO A 7 2.96 -17.69 -27.66
CA PRO A 7 2.83 -17.35 -26.24
C PRO A 7 1.48 -16.67 -26.05
N SER A 8 0.66 -17.26 -25.18
CA SER A 8 -0.69 -16.84 -24.85
C SER A 8 -0.78 -15.33 -24.58
N SER A 9 -1.74 -14.65 -25.20
CA SER A 9 -2.14 -13.31 -24.80
C SER A 9 -2.58 -13.34 -23.34
N ALA A 10 -1.74 -12.84 -22.45
CA ALA A 10 -2.06 -12.70 -21.04
C ALA A 10 -3.38 -11.91 -20.89
N SER A 11 -4.29 -12.39 -20.03
CA SER A 11 -5.51 -11.63 -19.71
C SER A 11 -5.13 -10.23 -19.19
N SER A 12 -6.00 -9.24 -19.37
CA SER A 12 -5.73 -7.87 -18.88
C SER A 12 -5.42 -7.83 -17.38
N GLY A 13 -5.95 -8.76 -16.60
CA GLY A 13 -5.61 -8.97 -15.20
C GLY A 13 -4.18 -9.47 -14.97
N GLN A 14 -3.73 -10.47 -15.73
CA GLN A 14 -2.36 -10.96 -15.61
C GLN A 14 -1.33 -9.89 -16.01
N ALA A 15 -1.58 -9.15 -17.09
CA ALA A 15 -0.71 -8.04 -17.49
C ALA A 15 -0.63 -6.93 -16.41
N ALA A 16 -1.70 -6.69 -15.67
CA ALA A 16 -1.69 -5.76 -14.54
C ALA A 16 -0.84 -6.29 -13.36
N ILE A 17 -0.97 -7.59 -13.04
CA ILE A 17 -0.16 -8.25 -12.00
C ILE A 17 1.32 -8.20 -12.36
N ASP A 18 1.67 -8.48 -13.61
CA ASP A 18 3.05 -8.44 -14.08
C ASP A 18 3.62 -7.02 -13.97
N ARG A 19 2.83 -6.00 -14.33
CA ARG A 19 3.21 -4.59 -14.17
C ARG A 19 3.41 -4.21 -12.71
N PHE A 20 2.58 -4.71 -11.79
CA PHE A 20 2.73 -4.49 -10.35
C PHE A 20 4.01 -5.14 -9.80
N ALA A 21 4.28 -6.40 -10.18
CA ALA A 21 5.52 -7.07 -9.81
C ALA A 21 6.74 -6.33 -10.36
N GLU A 22 6.71 -5.88 -11.61
CA GLU A 22 7.77 -5.10 -12.22
C GLU A 22 8.02 -3.76 -11.49
N MET A 23 6.95 -3.07 -11.07
CA MET A 23 7.09 -1.85 -10.28
C MET A 23 7.76 -2.12 -8.93
N MET A 24 7.39 -3.20 -8.24
CA MET A 24 8.03 -3.60 -7.00
C MET A 24 9.49 -3.94 -7.20
N ILE A 25 9.81 -4.74 -8.21
CA ILE A 25 11.19 -5.10 -8.55
C ILE A 25 12.02 -3.83 -8.82
N ARG A 26 11.53 -2.94 -9.69
CA ARG A 26 12.22 -1.68 -10.01
C ARG A 26 12.44 -0.83 -8.75
N ARG A 27 11.45 -0.75 -7.86
CA ARG A 27 11.56 -0.01 -6.61
C ARG A 27 12.61 -0.64 -5.68
N MET A 28 12.57 -1.95 -5.49
CA MET A 28 13.56 -2.67 -4.68
C MET A 28 14.97 -2.54 -5.28
N GLU A 29 15.12 -2.61 -6.61
CA GLU A 29 16.40 -2.39 -7.29
C GLU A 29 16.93 -0.96 -7.11
N GLN A 30 16.06 0.06 -7.13
CA GLN A 30 16.43 1.43 -6.79
C GLN A 30 16.87 1.58 -5.33
N MET A 31 16.15 0.94 -4.40
CA MET A 31 16.47 0.96 -2.96
C MET A 31 17.81 0.29 -2.65
N LYS A 32 18.21 -0.71 -3.44
CA LYS A 32 19.53 -1.35 -3.33
C LYS A 32 20.68 -0.46 -3.79
N ALA A 33 20.42 0.54 -4.63
CA ALA A 33 21.45 1.49 -5.00
C ALA A 33 21.83 2.29 -3.74
N SER A 34 23.11 2.28 -3.39
CA SER A 34 23.65 2.79 -2.11
C SER A 34 23.41 4.28 -1.84
N ASP A 35 22.80 5.01 -2.77
CA ASP A 35 22.44 6.42 -2.69
C ASP A 35 20.92 6.66 -2.53
N TRP A 36 20.12 5.62 -2.33
CA TRP A 36 18.67 5.77 -2.11
C TRP A 36 18.37 6.47 -0.77
N LYS A 37 17.90 7.72 -0.86
CA LYS A 37 17.53 8.54 0.30
C LYS A 37 16.02 8.68 0.52
N LYS A 38 15.20 8.07 -0.34
CA LYS A 38 13.73 8.11 -0.25
C LYS A 38 13.22 6.92 0.57
N GLY A 39 11.95 6.90 0.93
CA GLY A 39 11.30 5.72 1.51
C GLY A 39 10.80 4.73 0.46
N TRP A 40 9.94 3.80 0.88
CA TRP A 40 9.33 2.79 -0.01
C TRP A 40 8.51 3.39 -1.13
N ILE A 41 7.75 4.46 -0.86
CA ILE A 41 6.90 5.13 -1.86
C ILE A 41 7.61 6.36 -2.41
N GLY A 42 8.30 7.13 -1.57
CA GLY A 42 9.03 8.32 -1.98
C GLY A 42 8.13 9.53 -2.16
N GLY A 43 8.70 10.72 -1.97
CA GLY A 43 8.14 11.94 -2.55
C GLY A 43 6.82 12.43 -1.95
N ALA A 44 6.73 12.55 -0.61
CA ALA A 44 5.73 13.43 0.01
C ALA A 44 6.04 14.89 -0.40
N SER A 45 5.73 15.26 -1.63
CA SER A 45 6.03 16.55 -2.26
C SER A 45 4.99 17.58 -1.85
N GLY A 46 4.92 17.90 -0.55
CA GLY A 46 3.98 18.90 0.01
C GLY A 46 2.50 18.52 -0.10
N TYR A 47 2.17 17.44 -0.81
CA TYR A 47 0.84 16.88 -0.97
C TYR A 47 0.88 15.39 -0.64
N ALA A 48 -0.07 14.92 0.15
CA ALA A 48 -0.29 13.50 0.36
C ALA A 48 -1.72 13.22 0.84
N GLY A 49 -2.03 11.94 0.94
CA GLY A 49 -3.35 11.43 1.26
C GLY A 49 -3.62 10.13 0.49
N LEU A 50 -4.71 9.47 0.84
CA LEU A 50 -5.15 8.28 0.13
C LEU A 50 -5.44 8.61 -1.34
N PRO A 51 -4.94 7.81 -2.30
CA PRO A 51 -5.32 7.96 -3.68
C PRO A 51 -6.83 7.87 -3.83
N GLN A 52 -7.38 8.74 -4.66
CA GLN A 52 -8.81 8.78 -4.91
C GLN A 52 -9.10 8.94 -6.40
N ASN A 53 -10.31 8.58 -6.79
CA ASN A 53 -10.80 8.99 -8.09
C ASN A 53 -11.16 10.50 -8.08
N VAL A 54 -11.29 11.11 -9.25
CA VAL A 54 -11.67 12.53 -9.40
C VAL A 54 -13.06 12.87 -8.84
N GLY A 55 -13.87 11.86 -8.51
CA GLY A 55 -15.15 11.99 -7.82
C GLY A 55 -15.05 12.02 -6.29
N GLY A 56 -13.87 11.80 -5.71
CA GLY A 56 -13.64 11.86 -4.27
C GLY A 56 -13.67 10.51 -3.54
N ARG A 57 -13.85 9.39 -4.25
CA ARG A 57 -13.84 8.05 -3.64
C ARG A 57 -12.41 7.53 -3.57
N ASN A 58 -11.95 7.21 -2.37
CA ASN A 58 -10.64 6.60 -2.14
C ASN A 58 -10.54 5.22 -2.82
N TYR A 59 -9.35 4.93 -3.33
CA TYR A 59 -8.96 3.57 -3.66
C TYR A 59 -8.55 2.85 -2.39
N SER A 60 -8.84 1.56 -2.32
CA SER A 60 -8.46 0.70 -1.20
C SER A 60 -7.46 -0.35 -1.64
N GLY A 61 -6.76 -0.91 -0.63
CA GLY A 61 -5.87 -2.03 -0.80
C GLY A 61 -4.78 -1.84 -1.85
N SER A 62 -4.58 -2.86 -2.70
CA SER A 62 -3.47 -2.90 -3.65
C SER A 62 -3.48 -1.74 -4.62
N ASN A 63 -4.67 -1.29 -5.01
CA ASN A 63 -4.81 -0.12 -5.86
C ASN A 63 -4.30 1.14 -5.16
N SER A 64 -4.58 1.32 -3.87
CA SER A 64 -4.05 2.46 -3.11
C SER A 64 -2.52 2.47 -3.15
N PHE A 65 -1.88 1.37 -2.73
CA PHE A 65 -0.42 1.27 -2.72
C PHE A 65 0.21 1.54 -4.09
N PHE A 66 -0.26 0.87 -5.16
CA PHE A 66 0.33 1.03 -6.48
C PHE A 66 0.08 2.40 -7.10
N LEU A 67 -1.03 3.07 -6.77
CA LEU A 67 -1.29 4.43 -7.21
C LEU A 67 -0.41 5.44 -6.46
N GLN A 68 -0.14 5.25 -5.17
CA GLN A 68 0.84 6.06 -4.43
C GLN A 68 2.23 5.89 -5.05
N LEU A 69 2.65 4.64 -5.27
CA LEU A 69 3.92 4.34 -5.91
C LEU A 69 4.03 4.94 -7.32
N HIS A 70 2.95 4.88 -8.10
CA HIS A 70 2.89 5.48 -9.43
C HIS A 70 2.94 7.01 -9.39
N THR A 71 2.22 7.65 -8.46
CA THR A 71 2.26 9.09 -8.23
C THR A 71 3.68 9.55 -7.93
N ALA A 72 4.33 8.91 -6.95
CA ALA A 72 5.68 9.25 -6.55
C ALA A 72 6.73 8.97 -7.65
N ALA A 73 6.63 7.83 -8.35
CA ALA A 73 7.58 7.44 -9.39
C ALA A 73 7.57 8.40 -10.60
N ASN A 74 6.43 9.03 -10.89
CA ASN A 74 6.30 10.00 -11.98
C ASN A 74 6.36 11.46 -11.51
N GLY A 75 6.54 11.71 -10.20
CA GLY A 75 6.59 13.07 -9.65
C GLY A 75 5.29 13.85 -9.80
N TYR A 76 4.14 13.18 -9.74
CA TYR A 76 2.85 13.85 -9.75
C TYR A 76 2.54 14.44 -8.37
N ASP A 77 2.00 15.66 -8.34
CA ASP A 77 1.65 16.32 -7.08
C ASP A 77 0.49 15.64 -6.36
N LEU A 78 -0.54 15.21 -7.10
CA LEU A 78 -1.77 14.69 -6.51
C LEU A 78 -1.95 13.20 -6.77
N PRO A 79 -2.33 12.39 -5.78
CA PRO A 79 -2.72 10.99 -5.98
C PRO A 79 -4.18 10.88 -6.48
N VAL A 80 -4.59 11.75 -7.41
CA VAL A 80 -5.96 11.81 -7.94
C VAL A 80 -5.98 11.24 -9.36
N TYR A 81 -6.84 10.26 -9.58
CA TYR A 81 -6.92 9.52 -10.83
C TYR A 81 -8.31 9.57 -11.45
N LEU A 82 -8.38 9.39 -12.76
CA LEU A 82 -9.63 9.35 -13.51
C LEU A 82 -9.55 8.42 -14.72
N THR A 83 -10.68 7.84 -15.08
CA THR A 83 -10.83 7.11 -16.35
C THR A 83 -10.92 8.08 -17.52
N PHE A 84 -10.66 7.57 -18.73
CA PHE A 84 -10.85 8.36 -19.97
C PHE A 84 -12.28 8.94 -20.07
N LYS A 85 -13.29 8.16 -19.70
CA LYS A 85 -14.69 8.60 -19.69
C LYS A 85 -14.93 9.72 -18.67
N GLN A 86 -14.31 9.63 -17.49
CA GLN A 86 -14.38 10.70 -16.49
C GLN A 86 -13.69 11.98 -17.00
N ALA A 87 -12.55 11.88 -17.69
CA ALA A 87 -11.88 13.04 -18.30
C ALA A 87 -12.81 13.75 -19.27
N HIS A 88 -13.37 12.98 -20.21
CA HIS A 88 -14.30 13.48 -21.22
C HIS A 88 -15.54 14.14 -20.61
N ASN A 89 -16.13 13.52 -19.57
CA ASN A 89 -17.29 14.10 -18.86
C ASN A 89 -16.94 15.42 -18.16
N LEU A 90 -15.69 15.57 -17.73
CA LEU A 90 -15.13 16.80 -17.19
C LEU A 90 -14.65 17.78 -18.26
N LYS A 91 -14.93 17.52 -19.55
CA LYS A 91 -14.45 18.33 -20.68
C LYS A 91 -12.93 18.44 -20.76
N ALA A 92 -12.23 17.53 -20.08
CA ALA A 92 -10.79 17.37 -20.15
C ALA A 92 -10.43 16.24 -21.14
N HIS A 93 -9.20 16.23 -21.60
CA HIS A 93 -8.63 15.15 -22.39
C HIS A 93 -7.28 14.73 -21.83
N VAL A 94 -6.93 13.47 -22.09
CA VAL A 94 -5.61 12.91 -21.79
C VAL A 94 -4.60 13.53 -22.75
N LEU A 95 -3.47 14.00 -22.22
CA LEU A 95 -2.41 14.61 -23.02
C LEU A 95 -1.80 13.59 -23.99
N LYS A 96 -1.32 14.07 -25.15
CA LYS A 96 -0.77 13.19 -26.19
C LYS A 96 0.47 12.45 -25.67
N GLY A 97 0.44 11.12 -25.76
CA GLY A 97 1.56 10.25 -25.37
C GLY A 97 1.46 9.68 -23.96
N GLU A 98 0.52 10.16 -23.14
CA GLU A 98 0.31 9.66 -21.79
C GLU A 98 -0.23 8.24 -21.77
N LYS A 99 0.28 7.44 -20.84
CA LYS A 99 -0.07 6.02 -20.69
C LYS A 99 -0.93 5.81 -19.46
N ALA A 100 -1.99 5.03 -19.62
CA ALA A 100 -2.84 4.64 -18.50
C ALA A 100 -2.07 3.76 -17.50
N PHE A 101 -2.50 3.84 -16.24
CA PHE A 101 -2.14 2.95 -15.16
C PHE A 101 -3.30 1.97 -14.88
N PRO A 102 -3.04 0.67 -14.64
CA PRO A 102 -4.10 -0.28 -14.33
C PRO A 102 -4.49 -0.20 -12.85
N VAL A 103 -5.80 -0.19 -12.58
CA VAL A 103 -6.35 -0.56 -11.27
C VAL A 103 -7.06 -1.91 -11.39
N VAL A 104 -6.89 -2.78 -10.41
CA VAL A 104 -7.38 -4.17 -10.43
C VAL A 104 -8.61 -4.36 -9.55
N TYR A 105 -9.52 -5.23 -9.99
CA TYR A 105 -10.68 -5.67 -9.21
C TYR A 105 -10.82 -7.18 -9.32
N TRP A 106 -11.09 -7.82 -8.19
CA TRP A 106 -11.45 -9.23 -8.15
C TRP A 106 -12.91 -9.39 -8.52
N ASP A 107 -13.18 -10.26 -9.47
CA ASP A 107 -14.52 -10.69 -9.83
C ASP A 107 -14.55 -12.21 -9.91
N MET A 108 -15.76 -12.77 -9.88
CA MET A 108 -15.98 -14.21 -9.93
C MET A 108 -16.79 -14.54 -11.16
N MET A 109 -16.32 -15.53 -11.92
CA MET A 109 -17.14 -16.18 -12.93
C MET A 109 -17.76 -17.40 -12.28
N VAL A 110 -19.07 -17.37 -12.10
CA VAL A 110 -19.83 -18.45 -11.49
C VAL A 110 -20.53 -19.23 -12.60
N LYS A 111 -20.45 -20.55 -12.56
CA LYS A 111 -21.21 -21.44 -13.43
C LYS A 111 -21.96 -22.46 -12.59
N ASP A 112 -23.16 -22.81 -13.03
CA ASP A 112 -23.88 -23.96 -12.46
C ASP A 112 -23.32 -25.30 -12.95
N LYS A 113 -23.89 -26.39 -12.42
CA LYS A 113 -23.59 -27.77 -12.81
C LYS A 113 -23.72 -28.06 -14.31
N ASP A 114 -24.52 -27.26 -15.03
CA ASP A 114 -24.77 -27.38 -16.46
C ASP A 114 -23.85 -26.44 -17.27
N GLY A 115 -22.93 -25.72 -16.60
CA GLY A 115 -21.95 -24.82 -17.20
C GLY A 115 -22.52 -23.44 -17.56
N LYS A 116 -23.76 -23.12 -17.19
CA LYS A 116 -24.39 -21.84 -17.47
C LYS A 116 -23.85 -20.78 -16.51
N ARG A 117 -23.46 -19.63 -17.07
CA ARG A 117 -22.97 -18.50 -16.27
C ARG A 117 -24.09 -17.90 -15.41
N ILE A 118 -23.77 -17.68 -14.16
CA ILE A 118 -24.60 -16.99 -13.17
C ILE A 118 -23.92 -15.67 -12.82
N SER A 119 -24.71 -14.61 -12.65
CA SER A 119 -24.16 -13.31 -12.26
C SER A 119 -23.61 -13.35 -10.83
N SER A 120 -22.63 -12.50 -10.54
CA SER A 120 -22.04 -12.38 -9.20
C SER A 120 -23.10 -12.03 -8.13
N ASP A 121 -24.13 -11.26 -8.50
CA ASP A 121 -25.21 -10.85 -7.58
C ASP A 121 -26.17 -12.01 -7.28
N GLU A 122 -26.55 -12.81 -8.29
CA GLU A 122 -27.34 -14.03 -8.10
C GLU A 122 -26.58 -15.03 -7.22
N TYR A 123 -25.29 -15.24 -7.46
CA TYR A 123 -24.46 -16.12 -6.64
C TYR A 123 -24.35 -15.66 -5.18
N ARG A 124 -24.25 -14.35 -4.95
CA ARG A 124 -24.23 -13.77 -3.59
C ARG A 124 -25.58 -13.89 -2.87
N ALA A 125 -26.69 -13.97 -3.60
CA ALA A 125 -28.02 -14.19 -3.03
C ALA A 125 -28.30 -15.67 -2.68
N MET A 126 -27.54 -16.61 -3.24
CA MET A 126 -27.69 -18.05 -2.97
C MET A 126 -27.31 -18.45 -1.54
N THR A 127 -27.99 -19.48 -1.02
CA THR A 127 -27.67 -20.18 0.22
C THR A 127 -26.35 -20.96 0.12
N LYS A 128 -25.77 -21.35 1.26
CA LYS A 128 -24.52 -22.14 1.28
C LYS A 128 -24.69 -23.48 0.53
N GLU A 129 -25.84 -24.12 0.66
CA GLU A 129 -26.17 -25.37 -0.03
C GLU A 129 -26.22 -25.20 -1.54
N GLU A 130 -26.89 -24.17 -2.06
CA GLU A 130 -26.98 -23.89 -3.51
C GLU A 130 -25.61 -23.56 -4.13
N ARG A 131 -24.70 -22.97 -3.36
CA ARG A 131 -23.34 -22.66 -3.82
C ARG A 131 -22.44 -23.90 -3.95
N LYS A 132 -22.75 -25.02 -3.30
CA LYS A 132 -21.91 -26.24 -3.36
C LYS A 132 -21.84 -26.83 -4.76
N ASP A 133 -22.89 -26.65 -5.55
CA ASP A 133 -22.99 -27.16 -6.92
C ASP A 133 -22.50 -26.15 -7.98
N MET A 134 -21.89 -25.04 -7.55
CA MET A 134 -21.41 -23.98 -8.43
C MET A 134 -19.90 -24.07 -8.64
N GLU A 135 -19.46 -23.96 -9.88
CA GLU A 135 -18.05 -23.73 -10.23
C GLU A 135 -17.76 -22.23 -10.13
N VAL A 136 -16.88 -21.84 -9.20
CA VAL A 136 -16.49 -20.44 -8.98
C VAL A 136 -15.05 -20.24 -9.42
N ILE A 137 -14.86 -19.45 -10.48
CA ILE A 137 -13.55 -19.15 -11.02
C ILE A 137 -13.23 -17.67 -10.74
N PRO A 138 -12.32 -17.36 -9.79
CA PRO A 138 -11.91 -16.00 -9.53
C PRO A 138 -11.04 -15.49 -10.67
N PHE A 139 -11.22 -14.23 -11.04
CA PHE A 139 -10.39 -13.56 -12.04
C PHE A 139 -10.19 -12.08 -11.73
N VAL A 140 -9.12 -11.51 -12.28
CA VAL A 140 -8.77 -10.10 -12.11
C VAL A 140 -9.22 -9.32 -13.34
N LYS A 141 -10.00 -8.26 -13.13
CA LYS A 141 -10.29 -7.23 -14.13
C LYS A 141 -9.35 -6.05 -13.89
N ALA A 142 -8.74 -5.53 -14.95
CA ALA A 142 -7.98 -4.30 -14.91
C ALA A 142 -8.73 -3.17 -15.62
N PHE A 143 -8.78 -1.98 -15.02
CA PHE A 143 -9.33 -0.78 -15.62
C PHE A 143 -8.24 0.28 -15.78
N PRO A 144 -8.16 0.95 -16.94
CA PRO A 144 -7.18 2.01 -17.16
C PRO A 144 -7.62 3.31 -16.47
N VAL A 145 -6.71 3.89 -15.70
CA VAL A 145 -6.85 5.23 -15.10
C VAL A 145 -5.65 6.10 -15.46
N TYR A 146 -5.85 7.42 -15.41
CA TYR A 146 -4.84 8.43 -15.65
C TYR A 146 -4.79 9.34 -14.42
N ASN A 147 -3.59 9.75 -14.01
CA ASN A 147 -3.46 10.80 -13.01
C ASN A 147 -3.99 12.12 -13.59
N VAL A 148 -4.52 13.01 -12.75
CA VAL A 148 -4.97 14.35 -13.18
C VAL A 148 -3.87 15.13 -13.92
N ALA A 149 -2.60 14.95 -13.54
CA ALA A 149 -1.45 15.57 -14.20
C ALA A 149 -1.22 15.08 -15.65
N GLN A 150 -1.78 13.92 -16.02
CA GLN A 150 -1.72 13.36 -17.38
C GLN A 150 -2.83 13.93 -18.30
N THR A 151 -3.55 14.95 -17.85
CA THR A 151 -4.69 15.53 -18.55
C THR A 151 -4.61 17.05 -18.55
N ASN A 152 -5.36 17.70 -19.44
CA ASN A 152 -5.49 19.15 -19.41
C ASN A 152 -6.53 19.66 -18.37
N LEU A 153 -6.87 18.86 -17.35
CA LEU A 153 -7.90 19.20 -16.36
C LEU A 153 -7.61 20.52 -15.63
N ALA A 154 -6.34 20.83 -15.37
CA ALA A 154 -5.93 22.09 -14.75
C ALA A 154 -6.30 23.32 -15.60
N GLU A 155 -6.30 23.19 -16.94
CA GLU A 155 -6.67 24.26 -17.86
C GLU A 155 -8.20 24.42 -17.95
N VAL A 156 -8.93 23.31 -18.06
CA VAL A 156 -10.39 23.34 -18.30
C VAL A 156 -11.22 23.42 -17.03
N GLN A 157 -10.69 23.01 -15.87
CA GLN A 157 -11.34 23.08 -14.57
C GLN A 157 -10.37 23.55 -13.46
N PRO A 158 -9.86 24.80 -13.54
CA PRO A 158 -8.85 25.32 -12.61
C PRO A 158 -9.36 25.34 -11.15
N GLU A 159 -10.63 25.73 -10.92
CA GLU A 159 -11.20 25.73 -9.56
C GLU A 159 -11.27 24.34 -8.93
N ARG A 160 -11.55 23.30 -9.74
CA ARG A 160 -11.55 21.92 -9.26
C ARG A 160 -10.13 21.51 -8.89
N MET A 161 -9.16 21.85 -9.74
CA MET A 161 -7.76 21.52 -9.48
C MET A 161 -7.27 22.21 -8.19
N GLN A 162 -7.60 23.49 -7.99
CA GLN A 162 -7.25 24.21 -6.76
C GLN A 162 -7.85 23.53 -5.52
N LYS A 163 -9.15 23.18 -5.55
CA LYS A 163 -9.79 22.45 -4.43
C LYS A 163 -9.14 21.11 -4.14
N LEU A 164 -8.62 20.42 -5.17
CA LEU A 164 -7.87 19.19 -4.96
C LEU A 164 -6.51 19.50 -4.33
N MET A 165 -5.78 20.50 -4.82
CA MET A 165 -4.50 20.90 -4.23
C MET A 165 -4.64 21.29 -2.76
N ASP A 166 -5.64 22.10 -2.42
CA ASP A 166 -5.90 22.52 -1.02
C ASP A 166 -6.22 21.32 -0.11
N ARG A 167 -6.95 20.32 -0.63
CA ARG A 167 -7.32 19.12 0.14
C ARG A 167 -6.13 18.24 0.48
N PHE A 168 -5.21 18.05 -0.47
CA PHE A 168 -4.07 17.15 -0.29
C PHE A 168 -2.86 17.86 0.32
N ARG A 169 -2.92 19.18 0.51
CA ARG A 169 -1.82 19.95 1.07
C ARG A 169 -1.49 19.47 2.47
N LEU A 170 -0.24 19.07 2.67
CA LEU A 170 0.24 18.62 3.97
C LEU A 170 0.62 19.80 4.86
N PRO A 171 0.13 19.83 6.12
CA PRO A 171 0.73 20.66 7.14
C PRO A 171 2.06 20.04 7.61
N GLU A 172 3.06 20.87 7.89
CA GLU A 172 4.23 20.44 8.64
C GLU A 172 3.87 20.41 10.12
N LEU A 173 3.81 19.22 10.72
CA LEU A 173 3.39 19.01 12.10
C LEU A 173 4.58 18.67 12.97
N ARG A 174 4.87 19.50 13.98
CA ARG A 174 6.00 19.31 14.90
C ARG A 174 5.53 19.25 16.35
N ASP A 175 6.20 18.44 17.15
CA ASP A 175 6.09 18.50 18.62
C ASP A 175 7.00 19.58 19.21
N THR A 176 7.05 19.65 20.54
CA THR A 176 7.82 20.65 21.30
C THR A 176 9.33 20.52 21.09
N GLU A 177 9.82 19.34 20.71
CA GLU A 177 11.23 19.06 20.44
C GLU A 177 11.57 19.23 18.95
N GLY A 178 10.59 19.63 18.13
CA GLY A 178 10.74 19.83 16.69
C GLY A 178 10.65 18.55 15.86
N MET A 179 10.37 17.39 16.47
CA MET A 179 10.19 16.12 15.75
C MET A 179 8.81 16.10 15.08
N TYR A 180 8.65 15.30 14.01
CA TYR A 180 7.33 15.12 13.41
C TYR A 180 6.30 14.61 14.43
N ALA A 181 5.08 15.14 14.38
CA ALA A 181 3.99 14.81 15.30
C ALA A 181 2.73 14.39 14.53
N HIS A 182 1.97 13.45 15.09
CA HIS A 182 0.72 12.99 14.50
C HIS A 182 -0.29 12.66 15.58
N ALA A 183 -1.18 13.61 15.85
CA ALA A 183 -2.06 13.58 17.02
C ALA A 183 -2.92 12.31 17.14
N ALA A 184 -3.32 11.69 16.03
CA ALA A 184 -4.07 10.43 16.07
C ALA A 184 -3.23 9.23 16.54
N LEU A 185 -1.96 9.17 16.13
CA LEU A 185 -1.04 8.11 16.55
C LEU A 185 -0.59 8.34 18.00
N ASP A 186 -0.38 9.60 18.39
CA ASP A 186 -0.09 9.96 19.78
C ASP A 186 -1.24 9.52 20.71
N ARG A 187 -2.49 9.87 20.36
CA ARG A 187 -3.68 9.44 21.11
C ARG A 187 -3.81 7.91 21.18
N MET A 188 -3.46 7.19 20.12
CA MET A 188 -3.50 5.73 20.12
C MET A 188 -2.56 5.13 21.18
N ILE A 189 -1.36 5.68 21.33
CA ILE A 189 -0.41 5.25 22.37
C ILE A 189 -0.95 5.64 23.75
N GLU A 190 -1.37 6.89 23.93
CA GLU A 190 -1.84 7.42 25.22
C GLU A 190 -3.05 6.66 25.78
N THR A 191 -4.01 6.34 24.92
CA THR A 191 -5.25 5.66 25.28
C THR A 191 -5.14 4.14 25.21
N GLN A 192 -4.00 3.62 24.73
CA GLN A 192 -3.83 2.20 24.38
C GLN A 192 -4.96 1.72 23.45
N GLY A 193 -5.33 2.55 22.47
CA GLY A 193 -6.45 2.32 21.57
C GLY A 193 -6.20 1.25 20.50
N TRP A 194 -4.99 0.68 20.45
CA TRP A 194 -4.65 -0.42 19.55
C TRP A 194 -5.11 -1.77 20.11
N VAL A 195 -5.18 -2.78 19.23
CA VAL A 195 -5.67 -4.14 19.57
C VAL A 195 -4.74 -4.95 20.47
N CYS A 196 -3.56 -4.42 20.78
CA CYS A 196 -2.67 -4.90 21.83
C CYS A 196 -1.98 -3.71 22.50
N PRO A 197 -1.43 -3.87 23.72
CA PRO A 197 -0.69 -2.80 24.36
C PRO A 197 0.51 -2.34 23.50
N ILE A 198 0.78 -1.04 23.56
CA ILE A 198 1.95 -0.40 22.95
C ILE A 198 2.78 0.20 24.09
N GLN A 199 3.94 -0.39 24.37
CA GLN A 199 4.89 0.12 25.33
C GLN A 199 5.93 1.01 24.63
N ALA A 200 5.86 2.31 24.83
CA ALA A 200 6.78 3.31 24.26
C ALA A 200 7.37 4.27 25.31
N ASP A 201 7.22 3.95 26.60
CA ASP A 201 7.57 4.78 27.75
C ASP A 201 8.96 4.46 28.36
N LYS A 202 9.66 3.45 27.82
CA LYS A 202 10.94 2.95 28.36
C LYS A 202 12.02 2.93 27.30
N ARG A 203 13.25 3.16 27.76
CA ARG A 203 14.43 2.99 26.92
C ARG A 203 14.65 1.52 26.59
N VAL A 204 14.63 1.17 25.31
CA VAL A 204 14.94 -0.16 24.78
C VAL A 204 15.81 -0.04 23.53
N ASP A 205 16.53 -1.10 23.18
CA ASP A 205 17.51 -1.07 22.08
C ASP A 205 16.87 -1.19 20.69
N GLY A 206 15.63 -1.67 20.61
CA GLY A 206 14.93 -1.88 19.35
C GLY A 206 13.44 -2.04 19.52
N ALA A 207 12.72 -1.83 18.42
CA ALA A 207 11.30 -2.11 18.32
C ALA A 207 11.06 -3.58 18.00
N TYR A 208 9.95 -4.13 18.51
CA TYR A 208 9.47 -5.45 18.14
C TYR A 208 8.02 -5.65 18.60
N TYR A 209 7.28 -6.44 17.85
CA TYR A 209 6.09 -7.13 18.32
C TYR A 209 6.48 -8.47 18.97
N SER A 210 5.95 -8.75 20.17
CA SER A 210 6.14 -10.02 20.89
C SER A 210 4.89 -10.89 20.78
N PRO A 211 4.89 -11.96 19.95
CA PRO A 211 3.71 -12.81 19.79
C PRO A 211 3.30 -13.55 21.06
N GLY A 212 4.25 -13.89 21.94
CA GLY A 212 3.99 -14.63 23.17
C GLY A 212 3.36 -13.80 24.28
N GLN A 213 3.64 -12.49 24.30
CA GLN A 213 3.05 -11.55 25.26
C GLN A 213 1.94 -10.69 24.64
N ASP A 214 1.77 -10.75 23.32
CA ASP A 214 0.85 -9.92 22.55
C ASP A 214 1.00 -8.43 22.88
N ILE A 215 2.21 -7.91 22.69
CA ILE A 215 2.58 -6.52 22.98
C ILE A 215 3.50 -5.98 21.90
N VAL A 216 3.29 -4.72 21.53
CA VAL A 216 4.23 -3.93 20.72
C VAL A 216 5.14 -3.16 21.67
N VAL A 217 6.45 -3.32 21.51
CA VAL A 217 7.47 -2.62 22.28
C VAL A 217 8.24 -1.69 21.34
N LEU A 218 8.36 -0.42 21.73
CA LEU A 218 9.04 0.61 20.96
C LEU A 218 10.09 1.30 21.84
N PRO A 219 11.24 1.70 21.26
CA PRO A 219 12.08 2.73 21.86
C PRO A 219 11.26 4.00 22.10
N MET A 220 11.60 4.77 23.12
CA MET A 220 10.97 6.07 23.35
C MET A 220 11.14 6.95 22.11
N LYS A 221 10.15 7.78 21.78
CA LYS A 221 10.23 8.71 20.62
C LYS A 221 11.53 9.53 20.61
N ALA A 222 11.98 9.98 21.78
CA ALA A 222 13.24 10.71 21.94
C ALA A 222 14.50 9.92 21.51
N GLN A 223 14.48 8.58 21.51
CA GLN A 223 15.60 7.76 21.04
C GLN A 223 15.79 7.81 19.52
N PHE A 224 14.74 8.18 18.77
CA PHE A 224 14.83 8.41 17.33
C PHE A 224 15.39 9.80 16.98
N ASN A 225 15.52 10.69 17.97
CA ASN A 225 16.12 12.01 17.77
C ASN A 225 17.65 11.94 17.81
N ILE A 226 18.25 11.43 16.73
CA ILE A 226 19.71 11.30 16.57
C ILE A 226 20.31 12.39 15.65
N GLY A 227 19.45 13.23 15.07
CA GLY A 227 19.81 14.29 14.13
C GLY A 227 20.40 15.53 14.79
N SER A 228 21.12 16.34 14.02
CA SER A 228 21.66 17.63 14.49
C SER A 228 21.05 18.83 13.76
N THR A 229 20.32 18.61 12.67
CA THR A 229 19.61 19.65 11.92
C THR A 229 18.10 19.59 12.16
N PRO A 230 17.35 20.71 12.00
CA PRO A 230 15.89 20.71 12.15
C PRO A 230 15.15 19.70 11.27
N ASP A 231 15.71 19.37 10.11
CA ASP A 231 15.18 18.39 9.16
C ASP A 231 15.45 16.95 9.61
N GLU A 232 16.63 16.67 10.16
CA GLU A 232 16.92 15.34 10.75
C GLU A 232 16.11 15.09 12.02
N ILE A 233 15.96 16.10 12.88
CA ILE A 233 15.10 16.04 14.09
C ILE A 233 13.65 15.75 13.68
N TYR A 234 13.14 16.46 12.67
CA TYR A 234 11.82 16.22 12.11
C TYR A 234 11.63 14.77 11.67
N ARG A 235 12.59 14.23 10.89
CA ARG A 235 12.58 12.85 10.40
C ARG A 235 12.64 11.82 11.51
N GLY A 236 13.30 12.09 12.63
CA GLY A 236 13.27 11.19 13.79
C GLY A 236 11.85 10.88 14.27
N GLY A 237 10.94 11.86 14.20
CA GLY A 237 9.52 11.64 14.51
C GLY A 237 8.81 10.73 13.48
N MET A 238 9.15 10.88 12.20
CA MET A 238 8.63 10.02 11.13
C MET A 238 9.13 8.58 11.28
N GLU A 239 10.40 8.40 11.64
CA GLU A 239 11.00 7.09 11.90
C GLU A 239 10.33 6.39 13.11
N PHE A 240 10.00 7.14 14.17
CA PHE A 240 9.24 6.59 15.30
C PHE A 240 7.87 6.04 14.87
N TYR A 241 7.07 6.83 14.15
CA TYR A 241 5.72 6.39 13.76
C TYR A 241 5.74 5.31 12.69
N SER A 242 6.66 5.33 11.73
CA SER A 242 6.77 4.26 10.73
C SER A 242 7.19 2.94 11.39
N THR A 243 8.11 2.99 12.37
CA THR A 243 8.49 1.82 13.19
C THR A 243 7.30 1.31 13.99
N MET A 244 6.53 2.19 14.63
CA MET A 244 5.29 1.83 15.31
C MET A 244 4.32 1.11 14.38
N LEU A 245 4.04 1.66 13.19
CA LEU A 245 3.14 1.07 12.21
C LEU A 245 3.63 -0.29 11.71
N HIS A 246 4.93 -0.48 11.57
CA HIS A 246 5.54 -1.75 11.20
C HIS A 246 5.26 -2.83 12.27
N GLU A 247 5.53 -2.54 13.54
CA GLU A 247 5.25 -3.49 14.62
C GLU A 247 3.75 -3.73 14.84
N MET A 248 2.92 -2.70 14.65
CA MET A 248 1.46 -2.87 14.61
C MET A 248 1.04 -3.81 13.49
N ALA A 249 1.63 -3.70 12.29
CA ALA A 249 1.35 -4.59 11.18
C ALA A 249 1.70 -6.04 11.53
N HIS A 250 2.83 -6.29 12.17
CA HIS A 250 3.16 -7.62 12.71
C HIS A 250 2.15 -8.11 13.73
N SER A 251 1.70 -7.24 14.65
CA SER A 251 0.70 -7.64 15.66
C SER A 251 -0.59 -8.19 15.03
N THR A 252 -0.97 -7.73 13.84
CA THR A 252 -2.18 -8.22 13.16
C THR A 252 -2.10 -9.67 12.66
N MET A 253 -0.90 -10.30 12.62
CA MET A 253 -0.73 -11.64 12.03
C MET A 253 -1.38 -12.77 12.83
N THR A 254 -1.69 -12.56 14.11
CA THR A 254 -2.07 -13.62 15.06
C THR A 254 -3.34 -14.37 14.64
N PRO A 255 -3.53 -15.63 15.10
CA PRO A 255 -4.74 -16.41 14.81
C PRO A 255 -6.04 -15.74 15.24
N GLN A 256 -6.00 -14.93 16.30
CA GLN A 256 -7.15 -14.19 16.82
C GLN A 256 -7.49 -12.95 15.98
N ARG A 257 -6.59 -12.53 15.09
CA ARG A 257 -6.72 -11.36 14.22
C ARG A 257 -6.79 -11.81 12.75
N LEU A 258 -5.75 -11.57 11.96
CA LEU A 258 -5.76 -11.85 10.51
C LEU A 258 -5.31 -13.26 10.16
N ASN A 259 -4.87 -14.06 11.13
CA ASN A 259 -4.48 -15.45 11.01
C ASN A 259 -3.60 -15.69 9.76
N ARG A 260 -2.52 -14.89 9.65
CA ARG A 260 -1.51 -15.10 8.60
C ARG A 260 -0.62 -16.27 8.99
N ASP A 261 0.23 -16.72 8.05
CA ASP A 261 1.10 -17.89 8.21
C ASP A 261 2.14 -17.78 9.37
N GLY A 262 2.20 -16.62 10.05
CA GLY A 262 3.06 -16.31 11.19
C GLY A 262 4.47 -15.90 10.77
N MET A 263 5.28 -15.47 11.75
CA MET A 263 6.67 -15.03 11.50
C MET A 263 7.61 -16.16 11.05
N GLY A 264 7.33 -17.45 11.31
CA GLY A 264 8.31 -18.50 11.01
C GLY A 264 9.64 -18.29 11.78
N ARG A 265 10.78 -18.58 11.15
CA ARG A 265 12.13 -18.29 11.70
C ARG A 265 12.86 -17.31 10.79
N PHE A 266 13.69 -16.45 11.37
CA PHE A 266 14.55 -15.54 10.60
C PHE A 266 15.30 -16.30 9.49
N GLY A 267 15.15 -15.83 8.25
CA GLY A 267 15.73 -16.45 7.06
C GLY A 267 14.83 -17.47 6.32
N ASP A 268 13.65 -17.80 6.86
CA ASP A 268 12.63 -18.62 6.18
C ASP A 268 11.83 -17.79 5.15
N PRO A 269 11.45 -18.33 3.98
CA PRO A 269 10.49 -17.71 3.07
C PRO A 269 9.22 -17.15 3.72
N LYS A 270 8.68 -17.81 4.75
CA LYS A 270 7.50 -17.31 5.49
C LYS A 270 7.82 -16.03 6.27
N TYR A 271 8.97 -16.01 6.93
CA TYR A 271 9.48 -14.82 7.63
C TYR A 271 9.66 -13.67 6.66
N ALA A 272 10.34 -13.91 5.53
CA ALA A 272 10.56 -12.91 4.51
C ALA A 272 9.26 -12.35 3.93
N LYS A 273 8.21 -13.18 3.75
CA LYS A 273 6.89 -12.71 3.32
C LYS A 273 6.25 -11.80 4.39
N GLU A 274 6.29 -12.20 5.66
CA GLU A 274 5.68 -11.44 6.75
C GLU A 274 6.35 -10.07 6.95
N GLU A 275 7.68 -9.99 6.86
CA GLU A 275 8.43 -8.72 6.84
C GLU A 275 7.99 -7.83 5.68
N LEU A 276 7.84 -8.40 4.47
CA LEU A 276 7.35 -7.65 3.32
C LEU A 276 5.92 -7.11 3.56
N VAL A 277 5.05 -7.91 4.19
CA VAL A 277 3.70 -7.46 4.55
C VAL A 277 3.77 -6.30 5.56
N ALA A 278 4.58 -6.40 6.60
CA ALA A 278 4.72 -5.35 7.61
C ALA A 278 5.30 -4.05 7.02
N GLU A 279 6.36 -4.16 6.23
CA GLU A 279 7.00 -3.03 5.54
C GLU A 279 6.04 -2.30 4.60
N LEU A 280 5.34 -3.03 3.72
CA LEU A 280 4.43 -2.40 2.76
C LEU A 280 3.17 -1.85 3.42
N THR A 281 2.70 -2.47 4.50
CA THR A 281 1.59 -1.95 5.32
C THR A 281 1.96 -0.61 5.93
N ALA A 282 3.10 -0.58 6.65
CA ALA A 282 3.57 0.63 7.30
C ALA A 282 3.90 1.74 6.27
N ALA A 283 4.47 1.39 5.11
CA ALA A 283 4.76 2.35 4.05
C ALA A 283 3.49 2.96 3.46
N MET A 284 2.47 2.14 3.19
CA MET A 284 1.19 2.61 2.65
C MET A 284 0.47 3.54 3.63
N ILE A 285 0.46 3.20 4.92
CA ILE A 285 -0.23 3.99 5.95
C ILE A 285 0.54 5.30 6.20
N SER A 286 1.86 5.22 6.37
CA SER A 286 2.71 6.41 6.55
C SER A 286 2.47 7.43 5.44
N HIS A 287 2.52 6.98 4.18
CA HIS A 287 2.32 7.88 3.03
C HIS A 287 0.89 8.43 2.96
N SER A 288 -0.11 7.66 3.39
CA SER A 288 -1.49 8.12 3.49
C SER A 288 -1.67 9.20 4.57
N MET A 289 -0.85 9.17 5.63
CA MET A 289 -0.80 10.15 6.71
C MET A 289 0.15 11.33 6.42
N GLY A 290 0.86 11.30 5.29
CA GLY A 290 1.68 12.42 4.82
C GLY A 290 3.15 12.38 5.20
N PHE A 291 3.67 11.23 5.59
CA PHE A 291 5.10 11.02 5.79
C PHE A 291 5.57 9.75 5.08
N ASP A 292 6.86 9.61 4.84
CA ASP A 292 7.39 8.46 4.12
C ASP A 292 8.15 7.54 5.08
N GLN A 293 8.00 6.24 4.88
CA GLN A 293 8.74 5.24 5.65
C GLN A 293 10.10 4.99 5.02
N LYS A 294 11.15 5.26 5.78
CA LYS A 294 12.51 4.85 5.42
C LYS A 294 12.61 3.32 5.42
N VAL A 295 13.39 2.81 4.49
CA VAL A 295 13.74 1.39 4.42
C VAL A 295 14.61 1.06 5.63
N THR A 296 14.22 0.04 6.39
CA THR A 296 15.01 -0.45 7.54
C THR A 296 16.19 -1.30 7.06
N ASP A 297 17.26 -1.36 7.86
CA ASP A 297 18.42 -2.23 7.56
C ASP A 297 18.02 -3.72 7.50
N ASN A 298 17.05 -4.12 8.33
CA ASN A 298 16.47 -5.47 8.32
C ASN A 298 15.80 -5.79 6.98
N SER A 299 15.05 -4.83 6.43
CA SER A 299 14.36 -5.00 5.14
C SER A 299 15.31 -4.95 3.95
N ALA A 300 16.41 -4.21 4.06
CA ALA A 300 17.48 -4.23 3.07
C ALA A 300 18.05 -5.66 2.88
N ALA A 301 18.12 -6.47 3.95
CA ALA A 301 18.62 -7.84 3.90
C ALA A 301 17.75 -8.79 3.05
N TYR A 302 16.46 -8.48 2.87
CA TYR A 302 15.52 -9.34 2.14
C TYR A 302 15.26 -8.90 0.70
N LEU A 303 15.74 -7.72 0.27
CA LEU A 303 15.49 -7.17 -1.07
C LEU A 303 15.87 -8.16 -2.18
N ASP A 304 17.02 -8.82 -2.07
CA ASP A 304 17.46 -9.80 -3.06
C ASP A 304 16.55 -11.02 -3.15
N SER A 305 16.08 -11.51 -2.00
CA SER A 305 15.15 -12.63 -1.94
C SER A 305 13.81 -12.26 -2.59
N TRP A 306 13.25 -11.10 -2.23
CA TRP A 306 11.97 -10.64 -2.77
C TRP A 306 12.03 -10.37 -4.27
N ILE A 307 13.09 -9.73 -4.76
CA ILE A 307 13.32 -9.53 -6.20
C ILE A 307 13.37 -10.88 -6.91
N GLY A 308 14.09 -11.86 -6.36
CA GLY A 308 14.19 -13.21 -6.92
C GLY A 308 12.83 -13.89 -7.03
N VAL A 309 12.04 -13.87 -5.94
CA VAL A 309 10.69 -14.46 -5.92
C VAL A 309 9.76 -13.75 -6.91
N LEU A 310 9.74 -12.42 -6.95
CA LEU A 310 8.88 -11.66 -7.88
C LEU A 310 9.25 -11.89 -9.35
N LYS A 311 10.54 -12.09 -9.67
CA LYS A 311 11.00 -12.43 -11.03
C LYS A 311 10.55 -13.84 -11.46
N GLN A 312 10.49 -14.78 -10.52
CA GLN A 312 10.08 -16.17 -10.79
C GLN A 312 8.56 -16.35 -10.78
N GLU A 313 7.89 -15.70 -9.83
CA GLU A 313 6.46 -15.82 -9.59
C GLU A 313 5.82 -14.43 -9.35
N PRO A 314 5.50 -13.66 -10.42
CA PRO A 314 4.86 -12.36 -10.29
C PRO A 314 3.57 -12.37 -9.47
N LYS A 315 2.85 -13.50 -9.47
CA LYS A 315 1.62 -13.69 -8.67
C LYS A 315 1.86 -13.64 -7.16
N PHE A 316 3.09 -13.81 -6.69
CA PHE A 316 3.44 -13.62 -5.29
C PHE A 316 2.98 -12.27 -4.75
N ILE A 317 3.04 -11.20 -5.57
CA ILE A 317 2.58 -9.87 -5.17
C ILE A 317 1.10 -9.83 -4.81
N VAL A 318 0.28 -10.68 -5.43
CA VAL A 318 -1.16 -10.75 -5.14
C VAL A 318 -1.38 -11.23 -3.72
N SER A 319 -0.66 -12.27 -3.29
CA SER A 319 -0.79 -12.79 -1.93
C SER A 319 -0.29 -11.76 -0.91
N VAL A 320 0.86 -11.15 -1.16
CA VAL A 320 1.42 -10.12 -0.28
C VAL A 320 0.44 -8.96 -0.14
N MET A 321 -0.06 -8.43 -1.25
CA MET A 321 -0.99 -7.30 -1.20
C MET A 321 -2.33 -7.65 -0.57
N ALA A 322 -2.82 -8.89 -0.68
CA ALA A 322 -4.02 -9.29 0.05
C ALA A 322 -3.83 -9.19 1.57
N ASP A 323 -2.65 -9.56 2.06
CA ASP A 323 -2.28 -9.45 3.48
C ASP A 323 -2.06 -8.00 3.91
N VAL A 324 -1.36 -7.21 3.09
CA VAL A 324 -1.16 -5.76 3.30
C VAL A 324 -2.49 -5.03 3.41
N ASN A 325 -3.45 -5.32 2.52
CA ASN A 325 -4.75 -4.66 2.52
C ASN A 325 -5.48 -4.91 3.84
N ARG A 326 -5.57 -6.17 4.28
CA ARG A 326 -6.26 -6.54 5.52
C ARG A 326 -5.61 -5.92 6.75
N ALA A 327 -4.28 -5.90 6.80
CA ALA A 327 -3.53 -5.26 7.89
C ALA A 327 -3.74 -3.74 7.91
N SER A 328 -3.72 -3.12 6.73
CA SER A 328 -3.87 -1.67 6.61
C SER A 328 -5.28 -1.19 6.92
N ASP A 329 -6.29 -1.88 6.42
CA ASP A 329 -7.69 -1.58 6.73
C ASP A 329 -7.91 -1.64 8.25
N MET A 330 -7.39 -2.69 8.90
CA MET A 330 -7.46 -2.83 10.36
C MET A 330 -6.76 -1.69 11.10
N ILE A 331 -5.58 -1.25 10.65
CA ILE A 331 -4.88 -0.13 11.30
C ILE A 331 -5.63 1.18 11.09
N LEU A 332 -6.03 1.49 9.85
CA LEU A 332 -6.73 2.73 9.53
C LEU A 332 -8.05 2.86 10.29
N ASP A 333 -8.82 1.76 10.45
CA ASP A 333 -10.05 1.72 11.25
C ASP A 333 -9.84 2.06 12.75
N HIS A 334 -8.61 1.98 13.26
CA HIS A 334 -8.28 2.32 14.65
C HIS A 334 -7.56 3.67 14.81
N VAL A 335 -7.05 4.26 13.72
CA VAL A 335 -6.38 5.57 13.77
C VAL A 335 -7.39 6.71 13.59
N ASP A 336 -8.53 6.45 12.93
CA ASP A 336 -9.58 7.45 12.65
C ASP A 336 -10.48 7.80 13.85
#